data_AF-A0A174ML63-F1
#
_entry.id   AF-A0A174ML63-F1
#
_cell.length_a   1.000
_cell.length_b   1.000
_cell.length_c   1.000
_cell.angle_alpha   90.00
_cell.angle_beta   90.00
_cell.angle_gamma   90.00
#
_symmetry.space_group_name_H-M   'P 1'
#
loop_
_entity.id
_entity.type
_entity.pdbx_description
1 polymer ?
#
loop_
_entity_poly.entity_id
_entity_poly.type
_entity_poly.pdbx_seq_one_letter_code
_entity_poly.pdbx_strand_id
1 'polypeptide(L)'
;MYSSKFQFHVIELSKIATTKGKARKQDLYKWAKLISASTWEEIREESEGNHYMEKVRDEMIKMSQDESERYLYLREQMAIRDKASQLRSAENIGIRKGELLKLVTLVQRKIEKGDTVDKIADDLLEDQEIIEKIYNLIRKYPDKDEKEICNFLI
;
A
#
# COMPACT_ATOMS: atom_id res chain seq x y z
N MET A 1 2.85 56.33 -5.52
CA MET A 1 3.28 55.87 -6.86
C MET A 1 2.47 54.64 -7.22
N TYR A 2 1.48 54.77 -8.11
CA TYR A 2 0.86 53.60 -8.75
C TYR A 2 1.70 53.23 -9.97
N SER A 3 2.30 52.04 -9.96
CA SER A 3 3.09 51.53 -11.09
C SER A 3 2.14 50.93 -12.12
N SER A 4 2.05 51.54 -13.30
CA SER A 4 1.32 51.03 -14.47
C SER A 4 2.00 49.82 -15.14
N LYS A 5 3.05 49.26 -14.52
CA LYS A 5 3.90 48.22 -15.12
C LYS A 5 3.40 46.79 -14.89
N PHE A 6 2.34 46.60 -14.10
CA PHE A 6 1.77 45.29 -13.83
C PHE A 6 0.28 45.27 -14.15
N GLN A 7 -0.11 44.35 -15.03
CA GLN A 7 -1.49 44.02 -15.33
C GLN A 7 -1.70 42.55 -14.96
N PHE A 8 -2.78 42.26 -14.23
CA PHE A 8 -3.19 40.90 -13.91
C PHE A 8 -4.46 40.58 -14.67
N HIS A 9 -4.48 39.43 -15.31
CA HIS A 9 -5.65 38.91 -16.00
C HIS A 9 -6.12 37.66 -15.25
N VAL A 10 -7.40 37.61 -14.92
CA VAL A 10 -8.04 36.43 -14.32
C VAL A 10 -8.84 35.73 -15.41
N ILE A 11 -8.55 34.45 -15.63
CA ILE A 11 -9.24 33.62 -16.62
C ILE A 11 -10.02 32.55 -15.89
N GLU A 12 -11.29 32.39 -16.26
CA GLU A 12 -12.12 31.29 -15.79
C GLU A 12 -12.22 30.24 -16.91
N LEU A 13 -11.51 29.11 -16.73
CA LEU A 13 -11.38 28.09 -17.78
C LEU A 13 -12.74 27.47 -18.17
N SER A 14 -13.69 27.37 -17.23
CA SER A 14 -15.06 26.86 -17.48
C SER A 14 -15.82 27.67 -18.53
N LYS A 15 -15.47 28.95 -18.73
CA LYS A 15 -16.14 29.87 -19.65
C LYS A 15 -15.52 29.89 -21.05
N ILE A 16 -14.46 29.13 -21.31
CA ILE A 16 -13.81 29.05 -22.63
C ILE A 16 -14.81 28.61 -23.70
N ALA A 17 -15.62 27.57 -23.42
CA ALA A 17 -16.59 27.04 -24.36
C ALA A 17 -17.66 28.07 -24.77
N THR A 18 -18.06 28.95 -23.84
CA THR A 18 -19.10 29.97 -24.05
C THR A 18 -18.55 31.32 -24.51
N THR A 19 -17.22 31.50 -24.52
CA THR A 19 -16.55 32.74 -24.94
C THR A 19 -16.75 32.97 -26.45
N LYS A 20 -17.16 34.18 -26.85
CA LYS A 20 -17.47 34.56 -28.24
C LYS A 20 -16.77 35.86 -28.67
N GLY A 21 -16.77 36.13 -29.97
CA GLY A 21 -16.37 37.43 -30.52
C GLY A 21 -14.88 37.72 -30.39
N LYS A 22 -14.53 38.98 -30.09
CA LYS A 22 -13.15 39.50 -30.09
C LYS A 22 -12.23 38.78 -29.09
N ALA A 23 -12.78 38.24 -28.00
CA ALA A 23 -12.00 37.53 -26.98
C ALA A 23 -11.31 36.26 -27.54
N ARG A 24 -11.95 35.54 -28.48
CA ARG A 24 -11.33 34.35 -29.12
C ARG A 24 -10.09 34.66 -29.96
N LYS A 25 -9.91 35.92 -30.34
CA LYS A 25 -8.78 36.37 -31.16
C LYS A 25 -7.60 36.85 -30.30
N GLN A 26 -7.76 36.95 -28.99
CA GLN A 26 -6.70 37.38 -28.08
C GLN A 26 -5.76 36.22 -27.75
N ASP A 27 -4.47 36.52 -27.58
CA ASP A 27 -3.47 35.51 -27.21
C ASP A 27 -3.80 34.85 -25.87
N LEU A 28 -4.37 35.62 -24.93
CA LEU A 28 -4.80 35.12 -23.63
C LEU A 28 -5.81 33.96 -23.75
N TYR A 29 -6.69 33.99 -24.75
CA TYR A 29 -7.65 32.91 -25.00
C TYR A 29 -6.96 31.65 -25.52
N LYS A 30 -5.95 31.79 -26.37
CA LYS A 30 -5.14 30.65 -26.85
C LYS A 30 -4.36 29.99 -25.70
N TRP A 31 -3.77 30.81 -24.81
CA TRP A 31 -3.14 30.31 -23.58
C TRP A 31 -4.14 29.60 -22.68
N ALA A 32 -5.35 30.14 -22.53
CA ALA A 32 -6.40 29.50 -21.76
C ALA A 32 -6.80 28.14 -22.34
N LYS A 33 -6.94 28.03 -23.67
CA LYS A 33 -7.24 26.77 -24.36
C LYS A 33 -6.16 25.72 -24.14
N LEU A 34 -4.89 26.08 -24.33
CA LEU A 34 -3.76 25.19 -24.10
C LEU A 34 -3.74 24.64 -22.66
N ILE A 35 -3.93 25.51 -21.65
CA ILE A 35 -3.92 25.11 -20.24
C ILE A 35 -5.14 24.24 -19.89
N SER A 36 -6.28 24.49 -20.53
CA SER A 36 -7.51 23.70 -20.33
C SER A 36 -7.56 22.39 -21.10
N ALA A 37 -6.58 22.13 -21.98
CA ALA A 37 -6.55 20.94 -22.80
C ALA A 37 -6.47 19.68 -21.94
N SER A 38 -7.23 18.68 -22.34
CA SER A 38 -7.39 17.42 -21.61
C SER A 38 -6.62 16.26 -22.25
N THR A 39 -6.17 16.44 -23.49
CA THR A 39 -5.44 15.43 -24.26
C THR A 39 -4.15 15.99 -24.85
N TRP A 40 -3.20 15.10 -25.16
CA TRP A 40 -1.94 15.48 -25.80
C TRP A 40 -2.13 15.96 -27.24
N GLU A 41 -3.16 15.46 -27.92
CA GLU A 41 -3.58 15.92 -29.23
C GLU A 41 -4.02 17.39 -29.16
N GLU A 42 -4.89 17.75 -28.21
CA GLU A 42 -5.33 19.14 -28.00
C GLU A 42 -4.15 20.05 -27.63
N ILE A 43 -3.25 19.62 -26.74
CA ILE A 43 -2.06 20.40 -26.39
C ILE A 43 -1.18 20.64 -27.63
N ARG A 44 -1.01 19.63 -28.49
CA ARG A 44 -0.23 19.74 -29.71
C ARG A 44 -0.86 20.75 -30.67
N GLU A 45 -2.15 20.60 -30.97
CA GLU A 45 -2.89 21.48 -31.86
C GLU A 45 -2.92 22.95 -31.37
N GLU A 46 -3.18 23.17 -30.08
CA GLU A 46 -3.25 24.54 -29.53
C GLU A 46 -1.89 25.21 -29.41
N SER A 47 -0.80 24.43 -29.30
CA SER A 47 0.56 24.95 -29.22
C SER A 47 1.18 25.27 -30.59
N GLU A 48 0.68 24.66 -31.66
CA GLU A 48 1.34 24.63 -32.97
C GLU A 48 1.52 26.04 -33.56
N GLY A 49 2.75 26.33 -34.01
CA GLY A 49 3.07 27.62 -34.63
C GLY A 49 3.25 28.76 -33.64
N ASN A 50 3.15 28.52 -32.32
CA ASN A 50 3.53 29.46 -31.27
C ASN A 50 4.68 28.90 -30.42
N HIS A 51 5.88 29.41 -30.68
CA HIS A 51 7.12 28.97 -30.02
C HIS A 51 7.04 28.91 -28.48
N TYR A 52 6.34 29.87 -27.85
CA TYR A 52 6.22 29.89 -26.39
C TYR A 52 5.30 28.78 -25.87
N MET A 53 4.23 28.48 -26.60
CA MET A 53 3.30 27.40 -26.24
C MET A 53 3.91 26.02 -26.51
N GLU A 54 4.66 25.88 -27.60
CA GLU A 54 5.42 24.66 -27.90
C GLU A 54 6.41 24.35 -26.77
N LYS A 55 7.11 25.36 -26.25
CA LYS A 55 8.01 25.18 -25.10
C LYS A 55 7.27 24.70 -23.84
N VAL A 56 6.05 25.20 -23.59
CA VAL A 56 5.23 24.73 -22.46
C VAL A 56 4.79 23.29 -22.66
N ARG A 57 4.37 22.90 -23.87
CA ARG A 57 4.05 21.50 -24.21
C ARG A 57 5.26 20.60 -23.94
N ASP A 58 6.44 20.97 -24.43
CA ASP A 58 7.64 20.14 -24.29
C ASP A 58 8.02 19.96 -22.80
N GLU A 59 7.87 21.00 -21.98
CA GLU A 59 8.06 20.89 -20.53
C GLU A 59 6.99 20.01 -19.87
N MET A 60 5.72 20.09 -20.30
CA MET A 60 4.67 19.19 -19.83
C MET A 60 4.99 17.72 -20.16
N ILE A 61 5.52 17.43 -21.35
CA ILE A 61 5.93 16.07 -21.74
C ILE A 61 7.03 15.57 -20.80
N LYS A 62 8.04 16.40 -20.56
CA LYS A 62 9.16 16.08 -19.67
C LYS A 62 8.70 15.83 -18.23
N MET A 63 7.80 16.66 -17.69
CA MET A 63 7.23 16.46 -16.36
C MET A 63 6.39 15.18 -16.26
N SER A 64 5.62 14.85 -17.32
CA SER A 64 4.83 13.62 -17.35
C SER A 64 5.72 12.35 -17.37
N GLN A 65 6.85 12.41 -18.07
CA GLN A 65 7.85 11.32 -18.04
C GLN A 65 8.42 11.15 -16.62
N ASP A 66 8.84 12.24 -15.97
CA ASP A 66 9.36 12.21 -14.59
C ASP A 66 8.31 11.69 -13.58
N GLU A 67 7.04 12.05 -13.73
CA GLU A 67 5.95 11.55 -12.89
C GLU A 67 5.70 10.05 -13.11
N SER A 68 5.76 9.58 -14.36
CA SER A 68 5.60 8.15 -14.68
C SER A 68 6.75 7.31 -14.10
N GLU A 69 7.99 7.80 -14.17
CA GLU A 69 9.16 7.16 -13.56
C GLU A 69 9.08 7.16 -12.04
N ARG A 70 8.66 8.28 -11.45
CA ARG A 70 8.42 8.39 -10.00
C ARG A 70 7.34 7.41 -9.53
N TYR A 71 6.26 7.25 -10.29
CA TYR A 71 5.21 6.29 -9.98
C TYR A 71 5.70 4.84 -10.06
N LEU A 72 6.47 4.49 -11.10
CA LEU A 72 7.08 3.16 -11.25
C LEU A 72 8.00 2.85 -10.06
N TYR A 73 8.91 3.78 -9.73
CA TYR A 73 9.82 3.63 -8.60
C TYR A 73 9.09 3.46 -7.26
N LEU A 74 8.06 4.28 -7.01
CA LEU A 74 7.25 4.18 -5.79
C LEU A 74 6.55 2.81 -5.69
N ARG A 75 5.99 2.33 -6.79
CA ARG A 75 5.34 1.02 -6.84
C ARG A 75 6.33 -0.12 -6.59
N GLU A 76 7.54 -0.03 -7.15
CA GLU A 76 8.61 -1.00 -6.89
C GLU A 76 9.03 -1.01 -5.42
N GLN A 77 9.22 0.17 -4.82
CA GLN A 77 9.53 0.27 -3.38
C GLN A 77 8.42 -0.30 -2.50
N MET A 78 7.15 -0.01 -2.82
CA MET A 78 6.00 -0.58 -2.12
C MET A 78 5.99 -2.11 -2.23
N ALA A 79 6.20 -2.66 -3.43
CA ALA A 79 6.26 -4.10 -3.63
C ALA A 79 7.39 -4.77 -2.83
N ILE A 80 8.57 -4.15 -2.76
CA ILE A 80 9.70 -4.63 -1.95
C ILE A 80 9.34 -4.61 -0.47
N ARG A 81 8.77 -3.51 0.02
CA ARG A 81 8.38 -3.35 1.43
C ARG A 81 7.29 -4.34 1.84
N ASP A 82 6.29 -4.54 0.98
CA ASP A 82 5.21 -5.48 1.21
C ASP A 82 5.75 -6.90 1.27
N LYS A 83 6.61 -7.29 0.33
CA LYS A 83 7.29 -8.61 0.34
C LYS A 83 8.11 -8.81 1.61
N ALA A 84 8.88 -7.81 2.04
CA ALA A 84 9.65 -7.88 3.28
C ALA A 84 8.75 -8.04 4.52
N SER A 85 7.58 -7.38 4.52
CA SER A 85 6.61 -7.47 5.61
C SER A 85 5.92 -8.83 5.63
N GLN A 86 5.59 -9.40 4.47
CA GLN A 86 5.05 -10.75 4.34
C GLN A 86 6.03 -11.80 4.86
N LEU A 87 7.31 -11.70 4.50
CA LEU A 87 8.35 -12.63 4.96
C LEU A 87 8.50 -12.60 6.48
N ARG A 88 8.58 -11.41 7.09
CA ARG A 88 8.64 -11.28 8.56
C ARG A 88 7.39 -11.84 9.25
N SER A 89 6.22 -11.60 8.68
CA SER A 89 4.97 -12.16 9.21
C SER A 89 4.99 -13.69 9.16
N ALA A 90 5.37 -14.26 8.02
CA ALA A 90 5.49 -15.71 7.85
C ALA A 90 6.52 -16.33 8.80
N GLU A 91 7.66 -15.66 9.01
CA GLU A 91 8.69 -16.06 9.98
C GLU A 91 8.14 -16.06 11.41
N ASN A 92 7.49 -14.97 11.84
CA ASN A 92 6.90 -14.87 13.17
C ASN A 92 5.80 -15.93 13.40
N ILE A 93 4.96 -16.17 12.40
CA ILE A 93 3.95 -17.24 12.44
C ILE A 93 4.65 -18.60 12.55
N GLY A 94 5.74 -18.82 11.81
CA GLY A 94 6.53 -20.04 11.85
C GLY A 94 7.16 -20.30 13.21
N ILE A 95 7.79 -19.28 13.82
CA ILE A 95 8.37 -19.35 15.17
C ILE A 95 7.29 -19.73 16.19
N ARG A 96 6.16 -19.00 16.19
CA ARG A 96 5.07 -19.25 17.13
C ARG A 96 4.43 -20.62 16.96
N LYS A 97 4.28 -21.10 15.72
CA LYS A 97 3.84 -22.47 15.43
C LYS A 97 4.85 -23.50 15.95
N GLY A 98 6.15 -23.25 15.81
CA GLY A 98 7.21 -24.13 16.30
C GLY A 98 7.26 -24.23 17.82
N GLU A 99 7.12 -23.10 18.52
CA GLU A 99 7.04 -23.06 19.98
C GLU A 99 5.82 -23.82 20.51
N LEU A 100 4.65 -23.59 19.90
CA LEU A 100 3.42 -24.29 20.26
C LEU A 100 3.54 -25.80 20.01
N LEU A 101 4.10 -26.21 18.87
CA LEU A 101 4.32 -27.63 18.57
C LEU A 101 5.23 -28.30 19.58
N LYS A 102 6.33 -27.63 19.96
CA LYS A 102 7.23 -28.11 21.01
C LYS A 102 6.49 -28.27 22.34
N LEU A 103 5.66 -27.30 22.71
CA LEU A 103 4.87 -27.34 23.94
C LEU A 103 3.89 -28.52 23.94
N VAL A 104 3.11 -28.69 22.86
CA VAL A 104 2.15 -29.80 22.71
C VAL A 104 2.86 -31.15 22.81
N THR A 105 3.98 -31.35 22.12
CA THR A 105 4.76 -32.59 22.20
C THR A 105 5.28 -32.86 23.63
N LEU A 106 5.72 -31.82 24.35
CA LEU A 106 6.17 -31.98 25.74
C LEU A 106 5.03 -32.35 26.68
N VAL A 107 3.87 -31.70 26.54
CA VAL A 107 2.67 -31.99 27.31
C VAL A 107 2.21 -33.43 27.03
N GLN A 108 2.13 -33.84 25.76
CA GLN A 108 1.76 -35.21 25.39
C GLN A 108 2.67 -36.26 26.05
N ARG A 109 3.99 -36.08 25.98
CA ARG A 109 4.95 -37.00 26.63
C ARG A 109 4.80 -37.06 28.15
N LYS A 110 4.41 -35.94 28.79
CA LYS A 110 4.16 -35.91 30.24
C LYS A 110 2.82 -36.57 30.61
N ILE A 111 1.81 -36.43 29.75
CA ILE A 111 0.53 -37.17 29.88
C ILE A 111 0.77 -38.68 29.80
N GLU A 112 1.58 -39.14 28.84
CA GLU A 112 1.95 -40.55 28.69
C GLU A 112 2.67 -41.11 29.93
N LYS A 113 3.40 -40.27 30.66
CA LYS A 113 4.04 -40.61 31.94
C LYS A 113 3.08 -40.57 33.14
N GLY A 114 1.84 -40.11 32.95
CA GLY A 114 0.84 -40.00 34.01
C GLY A 114 0.92 -38.73 34.86
N ASP A 115 1.61 -37.67 34.39
CA ASP A 115 1.69 -36.40 35.12
C ASP A 115 0.33 -35.66 35.11
N THR A 116 0.03 -34.95 36.20
CA THR A 116 -1.17 -34.09 36.34
C THR A 116 -0.94 -32.71 35.71
N VAL A 117 -2.02 -32.00 35.39
CA VAL A 117 -1.97 -30.64 34.80
C VAL A 117 -1.12 -29.70 35.65
N ASP A 118 -1.32 -29.68 36.97
CA ASP A 118 -0.57 -28.81 37.91
C ASP A 118 0.94 -29.07 37.83
N LYS A 119 1.34 -30.35 37.82
CA LYS A 119 2.75 -30.74 37.74
C LYS A 119 3.35 -30.38 36.39
N ILE A 120 2.60 -30.55 35.30
CA ILE A 120 3.06 -30.19 33.96
C ILE A 120 3.26 -28.68 33.83
N ALA A 121 2.33 -27.88 34.36
CA ALA A 121 2.44 -26.41 34.34
C ALA A 121 3.66 -25.91 35.12
N ASP A 122 3.90 -26.48 36.31
CA ASP A 122 5.07 -26.16 37.13
C ASP A 122 6.38 -26.59 36.45
N ASP A 123 6.44 -27.83 35.93
CA ASP A 123 7.64 -28.37 35.27
C ASP A 123 8.02 -27.60 33.98
N LEU A 124 7.03 -27.08 33.26
CA LEU A 124 7.23 -26.34 32.01
C LEU A 124 7.29 -24.81 32.22
N LEU A 125 7.01 -24.33 33.44
CA LEU A 125 6.89 -22.91 33.77
C LEU A 125 5.89 -22.19 32.84
N GLU A 126 4.79 -22.86 32.54
CA GLU A 126 3.73 -22.36 31.66
C GLU A 126 2.46 -22.08 32.45
N ASP A 127 1.57 -21.25 31.89
CA ASP A 127 0.29 -20.95 32.51
C ASP A 127 -0.58 -22.22 32.59
N GLN A 128 -1.13 -22.47 33.78
CA GLN A 128 -2.00 -23.62 34.03
C GLN A 128 -3.20 -23.65 33.09
N GLU A 129 -3.76 -22.50 32.71
CA GLU A 129 -4.89 -22.43 31.79
C GLU A 129 -4.51 -22.89 30.37
N ILE A 130 -3.27 -22.60 29.94
CA ILE A 130 -2.76 -23.03 28.63
C ILE A 130 -2.53 -24.54 28.63
N ILE A 131 -1.89 -25.07 29.68
CA ILE A 131 -1.65 -26.50 29.82
C ILE A 131 -2.96 -27.28 29.91
N GLU A 132 -3.95 -26.79 30.65
CA GLU A 132 -5.25 -27.43 30.77
C GLU A 132 -5.97 -27.52 29.41
N LYS A 133 -5.92 -26.46 28.59
CA LYS A 133 -6.47 -26.47 27.22
C LYS A 133 -5.80 -27.52 26.35
N ILE A 134 -4.47 -27.58 26.36
CA ILE A 134 -3.70 -28.57 25.56
C ILE A 134 -4.00 -30.00 26.06
N TYR A 135 -3.97 -30.21 27.37
CA TYR A 135 -4.23 -31.50 28.01
C TYR A 135 -5.61 -32.05 27.64
N ASN A 136 -6.63 -31.19 27.68
CA ASN A 136 -8.00 -31.55 27.32
C ASN A 136 -8.14 -31.88 25.82
N LEU A 137 -7.46 -31.15 24.94
CA LEU A 137 -7.46 -31.44 23.50
C LEU A 137 -6.80 -32.78 23.17
N ILE A 138 -5.64 -33.08 23.77
CA ILE A 138 -4.93 -34.35 23.56
C ILE A 138 -5.79 -35.52 24.04
N ARG A 139 -6.44 -35.41 25.21
CA ARG A 139 -7.35 -36.45 25.72
C ARG A 139 -8.60 -36.63 24.87
N LYS A 140 -9.14 -35.53 24.33
CA LYS A 140 -10.34 -35.57 23.47
C LYS A 140 -10.05 -36.20 22.11
N TYR A 141 -8.83 -36.06 21.61
CA TYR A 141 -8.42 -36.54 20.29
C TYR A 141 -7.12 -37.35 20.36
N PRO A 142 -7.16 -38.58 20.92
CA PRO A 142 -5.96 -39.41 21.11
C PRO A 142 -5.35 -39.90 19.79
N ASP A 143 -6.13 -39.98 18.72
CA ASP A 143 -5.69 -40.47 17.40
C ASP A 143 -5.05 -39.37 16.53
N LYS A 144 -5.02 -38.12 17.02
CA LYS A 144 -4.51 -36.97 16.26
C LYS A 144 -3.05 -36.69 16.57
N ASP A 145 -2.31 -36.24 15.56
CA ASP A 145 -0.91 -35.85 15.71
C ASP A 145 -0.75 -34.47 16.36
N GLU A 146 0.45 -34.16 16.83
CA GLU A 146 0.70 -32.91 17.56
C GLU A 146 0.49 -31.66 16.70
N LYS A 147 0.65 -31.77 15.38
CA LYS A 147 0.43 -30.66 14.44
C LYS A 147 -1.06 -30.40 14.26
N GLU A 148 -1.88 -31.44 14.19
CA GLU A 148 -3.33 -31.33 14.18
C GLU A 148 -3.84 -30.73 15.47
N ILE A 149 -3.30 -31.13 16.63
CA ILE A 149 -3.61 -30.51 17.92
C ILE A 149 -3.23 -29.01 17.92
N CYS A 150 -2.06 -28.65 17.39
CA CYS A 150 -1.67 -27.24 17.24
C CYS A 150 -2.64 -26.44 16.37
N ASN A 151 -3.19 -27.03 15.30
CA ASN A 151 -4.15 -26.35 14.43
C ASN A 151 -5.50 -26.07 15.12
N PHE A 152 -5.86 -26.78 16.18
CA PHE A 152 -7.05 -26.46 16.98
C PHE A 152 -6.84 -25.33 17.99
N LEU A 153 -5.58 -24.94 18.22
CA LEU A 153 -5.18 -23.91 19.18
C LEU A 153 -4.90 -22.54 18.53
N ILE A 154 -4.84 -22.48 17.19
CA ILE A 154 -4.60 -21.28 16.37
C ILE A 154 -5.91 -20.81 15.76
#